data_AF-A0A814IN51-F1
#
_entry.id   AF-A0A814IN51-F1
#
_cell.length_a   1.000
_cell.length_b   1.000
_cell.length_c   1.000
_cell.angle_alpha   90.00
_cell.angle_beta   90.00
_cell.angle_gamma   90.00
#
_symmetry.space_group_name_H-M   'P 1'
#
loop_
_entity.id
_entity.type
_entity.pdbx_description
1 polymer ?
#
loop_
_entity_poly.entity_id
_entity_poly.type
_entity_poly.pdbx_seq_one_letter_code
_entity_poly.pdbx_strand_id
1 'polypeptide(L)'
;MTINQSSLRTLDASGQTLASSIYSLPYVVFSDCIKTFHLSFWNTSIPIELSTLCNITLVNSIGFLNDLSFPTNVRSIRLLLFYTYPNYMLSNWSIVLHTLSTWSQLHSLRVFMYDLPETVDDKNCEIIAKIALLISDFGFCFRNKFSSADGDEFETVFKNHKKFIKQLCNCILLSFDKQQPYYSIEKDGCGLIM
;
A
#
# COMPACT_ATOMS: atom_id res chain seq x y z
N MET A 1 26.60 19.22 -26.53
CA MET A 1 26.73 18.34 -25.35
C MET A 1 25.32 18.00 -24.90
N THR A 2 24.75 16.95 -25.48
CA THR A 2 23.42 16.43 -25.13
C THR A 2 23.55 15.75 -23.78
N ILE A 3 23.10 16.43 -22.73
CA ILE A 3 22.95 15.81 -21.42
C ILE A 3 21.90 14.71 -21.62
N ASN A 4 22.36 13.46 -21.61
CA ASN A 4 21.52 12.29 -21.69
C ASN A 4 20.40 12.44 -20.65
N GLN A 5 19.17 12.47 -21.14
CA GLN A 5 17.95 12.55 -20.35
C GLN A 5 17.84 11.30 -19.46
N SER A 6 18.50 11.31 -18.31
CA SER A 6 18.09 10.44 -17.19
C SER A 6 16.77 11.01 -16.69
N SER A 7 15.68 10.65 -17.38
CA SER A 7 14.31 11.05 -17.07
C SER A 7 13.94 10.49 -15.70
N LEU A 8 14.16 11.27 -14.64
CA LEU A 8 13.71 10.89 -13.31
C LEU A 8 12.18 10.87 -13.33
N ARG A 9 11.58 9.68 -13.42
CA ARG A 9 10.12 9.47 -13.40
C ARG A 9 9.61 9.15 -12.00
N THR A 10 10.52 8.93 -11.06
CA THR A 10 10.24 8.57 -9.68
C THR A 10 10.75 9.67 -8.78
N LEU A 11 9.91 10.13 -7.87
CA LEU A 11 10.28 11.02 -6.79
C LEU A 11 10.24 10.23 -5.48
N ASP A 12 11.35 10.18 -4.75
CA ASP A 12 11.48 9.54 -3.45
C ASP A 12 11.57 10.59 -2.34
N ALA A 13 10.76 10.44 -1.30
CA ALA A 13 10.72 11.31 -0.13
C ALA A 13 10.68 10.47 1.16
N SER A 14 11.42 10.88 2.19
CA SER A 14 11.46 10.16 3.47
C SER A 14 11.36 11.11 4.67
N GLY A 15 10.65 10.71 5.72
CA GLY A 15 10.48 11.50 6.95
C GLY A 15 11.67 11.47 7.91
N GLN A 16 12.63 10.59 7.68
CA GLN A 16 13.90 10.59 8.43
C GLN A 16 14.88 11.66 7.93
N THR A 17 14.64 12.20 6.73
CA THR A 17 15.28 13.42 6.23
C THR A 17 14.40 14.61 6.56
N LEU A 18 14.93 15.56 7.35
CA LEU A 18 14.25 16.81 7.71
C LEU A 18 13.51 17.41 6.51
N ALA A 19 12.22 17.70 6.74
CA ALA A 19 11.20 18.11 5.79
C ALA A 19 11.50 19.33 4.89
N SER A 20 12.61 20.04 5.09
CA SER A 20 12.93 21.25 4.34
C SER A 20 13.38 20.99 2.88
N SER A 21 13.69 19.74 2.52
CA SER A 21 14.23 19.40 1.20
C SER A 21 13.20 19.04 0.12
N ILE A 22 11.96 18.65 0.46
CA ILE A 22 10.93 18.32 -0.56
C ILE A 22 10.41 19.61 -1.22
N TYR A 23 10.26 20.69 -0.44
CA TYR A 23 9.91 22.03 -0.94
C TYR A 23 11.03 22.71 -1.73
N SER A 24 12.23 22.14 -1.71
CA SER A 24 13.41 22.64 -2.41
C SER A 24 13.99 21.58 -3.34
N LEU A 25 13.13 20.78 -4.00
CA LEU A 25 13.55 20.11 -5.23
C LEU A 25 14.02 21.20 -6.19
N PRO A 26 15.35 21.38 -6.34
CA PRO A 26 15.85 22.41 -7.22
C PRO A 26 15.40 22.02 -8.62
N TYR A 27 15.05 23.01 -9.44
CA TYR A 27 15.07 23.18 -10.91
C TYR A 27 15.73 22.09 -11.82
N VAL A 28 15.76 20.83 -11.41
CA VAL A 28 16.55 19.69 -11.89
C VAL A 28 15.65 18.50 -12.15
N VAL A 29 14.51 18.39 -11.47
CA VAL A 29 13.44 17.42 -11.79
C VAL A 29 12.26 18.16 -12.40
N PHE A 30 12.04 17.95 -13.70
CA PHE A 30 10.84 18.37 -14.41
C PHE A 30 9.61 17.70 -13.77
N SER A 31 8.82 18.46 -12.99
CA SER A 31 7.67 17.95 -12.22
C SER A 31 6.60 17.32 -13.11
N ASP A 32 6.49 17.77 -14.35
CA ASP A 32 5.67 17.24 -15.45
C ASP A 32 6.14 15.88 -16.00
N CYS A 33 7.28 15.37 -15.53
CA CYS A 33 7.79 14.05 -15.93
C CYS A 33 7.64 12.98 -14.83
N ILE A 34 7.26 13.37 -13.62
CA ILE A 34 7.19 12.47 -12.47
C ILE A 34 5.89 11.67 -12.57
N LYS A 35 6.02 10.35 -12.71
CA LYS A 35 4.90 9.39 -12.83
C LYS A 35 4.72 8.54 -11.60
N THR A 36 5.76 8.41 -10.78
CA THR A 36 5.78 7.60 -9.58
C THR A 36 6.23 8.45 -8.40
N PHE A 37 5.50 8.39 -7.29
CA PHE A 37 5.89 9.02 -6.05
C PHE A 37 6.06 7.95 -4.99
N HIS A 38 7.17 7.99 -4.27
CA HIS A 38 7.47 7.10 -3.18
C HIS A 38 7.69 7.91 -1.91
N LEU A 39 6.86 7.64 -0.91
CA LEU A 39 6.89 8.35 0.36
C LEU A 39 7.10 7.35 1.49
N SER A 40 8.09 7.63 2.34
CA SER A 40 8.46 6.74 3.44
C SER A 40 8.48 7.43 4.79
N PHE A 41 7.88 6.79 5.80
CA PHE A 41 7.86 7.21 7.20
C PHE A 41 7.40 8.65 7.40
N TRP A 42 6.32 9.05 6.73
CA TRP A 42 5.81 10.40 6.73
C TRP A 42 4.35 10.46 7.19
N ASN A 43 4.03 11.36 8.13
CA ASN A 43 2.70 11.44 8.74
C ASN A 43 1.91 12.70 8.42
N THR A 44 2.53 13.71 7.81
CA THR A 44 1.84 14.97 7.50
C THR A 44 1.40 15.00 6.03
N SER A 45 0.33 15.72 5.74
CA SER A 45 -0.03 16.00 4.35
C SER A 45 1.08 16.81 3.67
N ILE A 46 1.36 16.48 2.41
CA ILE A 46 2.28 17.25 1.56
C ILE A 46 1.47 17.72 0.35
N PRO A 47 1.44 19.02 0.04
CA PRO A 47 0.83 19.49 -1.19
C PRO A 47 1.69 18.98 -2.36
N ILE A 48 1.15 18.04 -3.14
CA ILE A 48 1.83 17.48 -4.31
C ILE A 48 1.09 17.89 -5.58
N GLU A 49 1.67 18.84 -6.31
CA GLU A 49 1.17 19.29 -7.61
C GLU A 49 1.92 18.59 -8.74
N LEU A 50 1.68 17.28 -8.89
CA LEU A 50 2.27 16.45 -9.95
C LEU A 50 1.17 15.97 -10.90
N SER A 51 0.92 16.73 -11.96
CA SER A 51 -0.16 16.47 -12.93
C SER A 51 -0.02 15.13 -13.66
N THR A 52 1.22 14.62 -13.80
CA THR A 52 1.52 13.34 -14.45
C THR A 52 1.64 12.15 -13.50
N LEU A 53 1.39 12.36 -12.20
CA LEU A 53 1.48 11.30 -11.21
C LEU A 53 0.44 10.21 -11.46
N CYS A 54 0.90 8.98 -11.66
CA CYS A 54 0.04 7.82 -11.90
C CYS A 54 0.20 6.74 -10.83
N ASN A 55 1.36 6.66 -10.19
CA ASN A 55 1.71 5.58 -9.27
C ASN A 55 2.20 6.14 -7.94
N ILE A 56 1.78 5.53 -6.84
CA ILE A 56 2.21 5.91 -5.51
C ILE A 56 2.67 4.68 -4.75
N THR A 57 3.80 4.79 -4.08
CA THR A 57 4.25 3.83 -3.07
C THR A 57 4.33 4.56 -1.74
N LEU A 58 3.62 4.07 -0.73
CA LEU A 58 3.64 4.61 0.62
C LEU A 58 4.23 3.56 1.56
N VAL A 59 5.28 3.92 2.27
CA VAL A 59 5.91 3.09 3.32
C VAL A 59 5.61 3.71 4.67
N ASN A 60 4.81 3.05 5.51
CA ASN A 60 4.35 3.60 6.80
C ASN A 60 3.92 5.08 6.71
N SER A 61 3.21 5.42 5.64
CA SER A 61 2.80 6.80 5.34
C SER A 61 1.33 6.85 4.94
N ILE A 62 0.50 5.96 5.48
CA ILE A 62 -0.95 5.91 5.16
C ILE A 62 -1.63 7.22 5.56
N GLY A 63 -1.20 7.86 6.65
CA GLY A 63 -1.75 9.14 7.10
C GLY A 63 -1.70 10.24 6.04
N PHE A 64 -0.74 10.16 5.11
CA PHE A 64 -0.67 11.02 3.93
C PHE A 64 -2.00 11.06 3.15
N LEU A 65 -2.68 9.92 3.03
CA LEU A 65 -3.91 9.77 2.24
C LEU A 65 -5.15 10.43 2.87
N ASN A 66 -5.11 10.80 4.15
CA ASN A 66 -6.30 11.30 4.85
C ASN A 66 -6.69 12.73 4.44
N ASP A 67 -5.72 13.54 3.99
CA ASP A 67 -5.88 15.00 3.84
C ASP A 67 -5.59 15.48 2.40
N LEU A 68 -5.65 14.60 1.40
CA LEU A 68 -5.24 14.93 0.03
C LEU A 68 -6.41 15.16 -0.92
N SER A 69 -6.40 16.32 -1.55
CA SER A 69 -6.92 16.52 -2.90
C SER A 69 -5.95 15.87 -3.89
N PHE A 70 -6.05 14.56 -4.08
CA PHE A 70 -5.14 13.86 -4.99
C PHE A 70 -5.25 14.36 -6.43
N PRO A 71 -4.15 14.42 -7.20
CA PRO A 71 -4.24 14.50 -8.65
C PRO A 71 -5.15 13.39 -9.17
N THR A 72 -6.12 13.77 -10.00
CA THR A 72 -7.16 12.87 -10.52
C THR A 72 -6.59 11.66 -11.27
N ASN A 73 -5.32 11.69 -11.66
CA ASN A 73 -4.68 10.77 -12.60
C ASN A 73 -4.01 9.55 -11.94
N VAL A 74 -4.10 9.40 -10.61
CA VAL A 74 -3.51 8.26 -9.90
C VAL A 74 -4.28 6.98 -10.22
N ARG A 75 -3.56 5.98 -10.72
CA ARG A 75 -4.11 4.68 -11.16
C ARG A 75 -3.62 3.50 -10.33
N SER A 76 -2.48 3.62 -9.66
CA SER A 76 -1.90 2.56 -8.85
C SER A 76 -1.38 3.07 -7.52
N ILE A 77 -1.74 2.39 -6.44
CA ILE A 77 -1.25 2.66 -5.09
C ILE A 77 -0.70 1.36 -4.50
N ARG A 78 0.49 1.48 -3.91
CA ARG A 78 1.13 0.41 -3.13
C ARG A 78 1.34 0.90 -1.70
N LEU A 79 0.80 0.17 -0.74
CA LEU A 79 0.97 0.42 0.69
C LEU A 79 1.89 -0.64 1.28
N LEU A 80 3.01 -0.23 1.85
CA LEU A 80 3.97 -1.09 2.54
C LEU A 80 3.95 -0.71 4.02
N LEU A 81 3.45 -1.60 4.86
CA LEU A 81 3.23 -1.36 6.28
C LEU A 81 4.12 -2.27 7.10
N PHE A 82 5.09 -1.71 7.80
CA PHE A 82 6.01 -2.44 8.67
C PHE A 82 5.62 -2.22 10.13
N TYR A 83 5.15 -3.26 10.79
CA TYR A 83 4.68 -3.22 12.18
C TYR A 83 5.75 -2.70 13.15
N THR A 84 7.00 -3.07 12.93
CA THR A 84 8.13 -2.75 13.80
C THR A 84 8.67 -1.33 13.63
N TYR A 85 8.16 -0.56 12.66
CA TYR A 85 8.68 0.77 12.35
C TYR A 85 7.72 1.88 12.79
N PRO A 86 8.26 3.11 13.01
CA PRO A 86 7.42 4.28 13.29
C PRO A 86 6.37 4.49 12.21
N ASN A 87 5.30 5.22 12.58
CA ASN A 87 4.24 5.65 11.67
C ASN A 87 3.37 4.52 11.10
N TYR A 88 3.42 3.36 11.75
CA TYR A 88 2.47 2.29 11.52
C TYR A 88 1.08 2.67 12.04
N MET A 89 0.06 2.67 11.19
CA MET A 89 -1.30 3.09 11.54
C MET A 89 -2.36 2.03 11.22
N LEU A 90 -2.41 0.97 12.04
CA LEU A 90 -3.35 -0.15 11.88
C LEU A 90 -4.81 0.18 12.27
N SER A 91 -5.07 1.26 13.00
CA SER A 91 -6.46 1.62 13.31
C SER A 91 -7.18 2.28 12.13
N ASN A 92 -6.44 2.94 11.23
CA ASN A 92 -7.01 3.84 10.22
C ASN A 92 -6.96 3.29 8.80
N TRP A 93 -6.17 2.24 8.54
CA TRP A 93 -6.00 1.72 7.17
C TRP A 93 -7.31 1.26 6.54
N SER A 94 -8.26 0.66 7.28
CA SER A 94 -9.53 0.20 6.69
C SER A 94 -10.40 1.34 6.18
N ILE A 95 -10.44 2.47 6.90
CA ILE A 95 -11.08 3.71 6.44
C ILE A 95 -10.37 4.23 5.19
N VAL A 96 -9.04 4.24 5.20
CA VAL A 96 -8.25 4.69 4.05
C VAL A 96 -8.51 3.81 2.83
N LEU A 97 -8.50 2.48 2.97
CA LEU A 97 -8.78 1.57 1.86
C LEU A 97 -10.18 1.79 1.30
N HIS A 98 -11.17 2.02 2.16
CA HIS A 98 -12.53 2.35 1.72
C HIS A 98 -12.54 3.64 0.90
N THR A 99 -11.89 4.71 1.38
CA THR A 99 -11.76 5.97 0.63
C THR A 99 -11.09 5.73 -0.73
N LEU A 100 -9.97 4.99 -0.77
CA LEU A 100 -9.28 4.65 -2.01
C LEU A 100 -10.18 3.86 -2.98
N SER A 101 -11.01 2.95 -2.48
CA SER A 101 -11.91 2.15 -3.33
C SER A 101 -12.99 2.98 -4.04
N THR A 102 -13.25 4.21 -3.57
CA THR A 102 -14.20 5.13 -4.23
C THR A 102 -13.56 5.95 -5.35
N TRP A 103 -12.23 5.83 -5.55
CA TRP A 103 -11.54 6.62 -6.56
C TRP A 103 -11.73 5.99 -7.94
N SER A 104 -12.47 6.68 -8.80
CA SER A 104 -12.88 6.19 -10.12
C SER A 104 -11.73 5.84 -11.06
N GLN A 105 -10.54 6.45 -10.88
CA GLN A 105 -9.36 6.18 -11.70
C GLN A 105 -8.41 5.13 -11.10
N LEU A 106 -8.63 4.71 -9.84
CA LEU A 106 -7.77 3.76 -9.17
C LEU A 106 -8.05 2.35 -9.70
N HIS A 107 -7.13 1.84 -10.51
CA HIS A 107 -7.24 0.49 -11.07
C HIS A 107 -6.51 -0.55 -10.24
N SER A 108 -5.46 -0.15 -9.51
CA SER A 108 -4.57 -1.05 -8.81
C SER A 108 -4.35 -0.58 -7.37
N LEU A 109 -4.59 -1.47 -6.41
CA LEU A 109 -4.32 -1.25 -5.00
C LEU A 109 -3.66 -2.48 -4.40
N ARG A 110 -2.42 -2.33 -3.92
CA ARG A 110 -1.68 -3.42 -3.30
C ARG A 110 -1.27 -3.07 -1.88
N VAL A 111 -1.68 -3.88 -0.93
CA VAL A 111 -1.40 -3.72 0.49
C VAL A 111 -0.50 -4.85 0.97
N PHE A 112 0.63 -4.47 1.56
CA PHE A 112 1.60 -5.40 2.12
C PHE A 112 1.78 -5.07 3.60
N MET A 113 1.39 -6.00 4.46
CA MET A 113 1.59 -5.92 5.91
C MET A 113 2.78 -6.79 6.28
N TYR A 114 3.81 -6.17 6.85
CA TYR A 114 5.07 -6.78 7.23
C TYR A 114 5.17 -6.96 8.73
N ASP A 115 5.58 -8.16 9.13
CA ASP A 115 5.94 -8.52 10.51
C ASP A 115 4.81 -8.23 11.51
N LEU A 116 3.56 -8.34 11.07
CA LEU A 116 2.38 -8.17 11.90
C LEU A 116 2.23 -9.38 12.84
N PRO A 117 2.12 -9.21 14.16
CA PRO A 117 2.06 -10.34 15.09
C PRO A 117 0.69 -11.04 15.13
N GLU A 118 -0.38 -10.34 14.72
CA GLU A 118 -1.75 -10.83 14.81
C GLU A 118 -2.52 -10.53 13.52
N THR A 119 -3.48 -11.40 13.18
CA THR A 119 -4.36 -11.15 12.04
C THR A 119 -5.31 -9.98 12.31
N VAL A 120 -5.79 -9.38 11.23
CA VAL A 120 -6.86 -8.39 11.28
C VAL A 120 -8.18 -9.06 11.69
N ASP A 121 -9.06 -8.34 12.41
CA ASP A 121 -10.36 -8.86 12.85
C ASP A 121 -11.35 -9.16 11.70
N ASP A 122 -12.41 -9.91 12.02
CA ASP A 122 -13.45 -10.33 11.06
C ASP A 122 -14.17 -9.15 10.39
N LYS A 123 -14.39 -8.06 11.13
CA LYS A 123 -15.06 -6.86 10.61
C LYS A 123 -14.23 -6.23 9.48
N ASN A 124 -12.93 -6.12 9.68
CA ASN A 124 -12.03 -5.61 8.67
C ASN A 124 -11.86 -6.61 7.51
N CYS A 125 -11.94 -7.92 7.76
CA CYS A 125 -11.97 -8.93 6.69
C CYS A 125 -13.14 -8.68 5.72
N GLU A 126 -14.34 -8.44 6.23
CA GLU A 126 -15.50 -8.09 5.40
C GLU A 126 -15.32 -6.79 4.62
N ILE A 127 -14.70 -5.78 5.25
CA ILE A 127 -14.41 -4.50 4.59
C ILE A 127 -13.41 -4.70 3.45
N ILE A 128 -12.32 -5.45 3.68
CA ILE A 128 -11.34 -5.77 2.63
C ILE A 128 -12.01 -6.51 1.49
N ALA A 129 -12.86 -7.50 1.78
CA ALA A 129 -13.56 -8.27 0.76
C ALA A 129 -14.41 -7.36 -0.15
N LYS A 130 -15.14 -6.41 0.43
CA LYS A 130 -15.94 -5.44 -0.33
C LYS A 130 -15.07 -4.53 -1.20
N ILE A 131 -13.95 -4.05 -0.65
CA ILE A 131 -13.01 -3.18 -1.37
C ILE A 131 -12.35 -3.92 -2.54
N ALA A 132 -11.99 -5.18 -2.33
CA ALA A 132 -11.37 -6.01 -3.36
C ALA A 132 -12.25 -6.12 -4.63
N LEU A 133 -13.58 -6.11 -4.47
CA LEU A 133 -14.53 -6.15 -5.59
C LEU A 133 -14.64 -4.84 -6.37
N LEU A 134 -14.18 -3.72 -5.79
CA LEU A 134 -14.27 -2.39 -6.40
C LEU A 134 -13.02 -2.03 -7.22
N ILE A 135 -11.93 -2.79 -7.09
CA ILE A 135 -10.63 -2.49 -7.69
C ILE A 135 -10.21 -3.63 -8.61
N SER A 136 -9.82 -3.31 -9.84
CA SER A 136 -9.54 -4.30 -10.88
C SER A 136 -8.27 -5.13 -10.66
N ASP A 137 -7.24 -4.55 -10.04
CA ASP A 137 -6.00 -5.22 -9.63
C ASP A 137 -5.82 -5.02 -8.11
N PHE A 138 -6.47 -5.86 -7.33
CA PHE A 138 -6.43 -5.78 -5.87
C PHE A 138 -5.46 -6.82 -5.30
N GLY A 139 -4.59 -6.39 -4.38
CA GLY A 139 -3.66 -7.26 -3.69
C GLY A 139 -3.64 -7.01 -2.19
N PHE A 140 -3.72 -8.07 -1.39
CA PHE A 140 -3.57 -7.99 0.07
C PHE A 140 -2.67 -9.11 0.57
N CYS A 141 -1.55 -8.77 1.21
CA CYS A 141 -0.51 -9.71 1.58
C CYS A 141 -0.01 -9.50 3.01
N PHE A 142 0.22 -10.59 3.72
CA PHE A 142 1.11 -10.63 4.88
C PHE A 142 2.49 -11.12 4.44
N ARG A 143 3.53 -10.44 4.91
CA ARG A 143 4.93 -10.73 4.59
C ARG A 143 5.75 -10.74 5.87
N ASN A 144 6.77 -11.57 5.90
CA ASN A 144 7.77 -11.57 6.95
C ASN A 144 9.07 -11.03 6.35
N LYS A 145 9.65 -9.99 6.96
CA LYS A 145 10.90 -9.38 6.48
C LYS A 145 11.99 -9.39 7.54
N PHE A 146 11.61 -9.26 8.81
CA PHE A 146 12.58 -9.06 9.90
C PHE A 146 12.38 -10.02 11.08
N SER A 147 11.51 -11.03 10.98
CA SER A 147 11.18 -11.86 12.13
C SER A 147 12.41 -12.55 12.72
N SER A 148 12.87 -12.06 13.87
CA SER A 148 13.78 -12.72 14.81
C SER A 148 13.03 -13.68 15.74
N ALA A 149 11.74 -13.93 15.47
CA ALA A 149 10.88 -14.76 16.29
C ALA A 149 11.41 -16.20 16.31
N ASP A 150 11.44 -16.81 17.49
CA ASP A 150 11.73 -18.23 17.67
C ASP A 150 10.78 -19.07 16.79
N GLY A 151 11.29 -20.19 16.26
CA GLY A 151 10.64 -20.95 15.19
C GLY A 151 9.17 -21.32 15.44
N ASP A 152 8.79 -21.56 16.69
CA ASP A 152 7.43 -21.97 17.09
C ASP A 152 6.42 -20.80 17.07
N GLU A 153 6.86 -19.59 17.46
CA GLU A 153 6.03 -18.39 17.43
C GLU A 153 5.78 -17.95 15.98
N PHE A 154 6.84 -17.99 15.15
CA PHE A 154 6.74 -17.73 13.72
C PHE A 154 5.73 -18.65 13.02
N GLU A 155 5.79 -19.96 13.29
CA GLU A 155 4.89 -20.91 12.64
C GLU A 155 3.43 -20.66 13.03
N THR A 156 3.19 -20.28 14.28
CA THR A 156 1.85 -19.96 14.79
C THR A 156 1.28 -18.71 14.13
N VAL A 157 2.05 -17.62 14.08
CA VAL A 157 1.65 -16.36 13.41
C VAL A 157 1.36 -16.61 11.93
N PHE A 158 2.24 -17.33 11.24
CA PHE A 158 2.07 -17.64 9.82
C PHE A 158 0.83 -18.50 9.54
N LYS A 159 0.52 -19.48 10.42
CA LYS A 159 -0.72 -20.27 10.34
C LYS A 159 -1.95 -19.38 10.47
N ASN A 160 -1.93 -18.40 11.37
CA ASN A 160 -3.04 -17.47 11.55
C ASN A 160 -3.23 -16.57 10.32
N HIS A 161 -2.16 -15.97 9.78
CA HIS A 161 -2.23 -15.20 8.53
C HIS A 161 -2.79 -16.01 7.36
N LYS A 162 -2.38 -17.28 7.22
CA LYS A 162 -2.94 -18.18 6.21
C LYS A 162 -4.44 -18.41 6.38
N LYS A 163 -4.91 -18.63 7.62
CA LYS A 163 -6.34 -18.80 7.91
C LYS A 163 -7.12 -17.54 7.54
N PHE A 164 -6.60 -16.36 7.90
CA PHE A 164 -7.22 -15.09 7.53
C PHE A 164 -7.34 -14.93 6.02
N ILE A 165 -6.27 -15.17 5.24
CA ILE A 165 -6.35 -15.00 3.78
C ILE A 165 -7.36 -15.98 3.17
N LYS A 166 -7.45 -17.21 3.68
CA LYS A 166 -8.49 -18.16 3.26
C LYS A 166 -9.90 -17.67 3.57
N GLN A 167 -10.11 -17.09 4.75
CA GLN A 167 -11.39 -16.50 5.13
C GLN A 167 -11.73 -15.31 4.21
N LEU A 168 -10.76 -14.45 3.91
CA LEU A 168 -10.93 -13.35 2.98
C LEU A 168 -11.32 -13.83 1.57
N CYS A 169 -10.66 -14.88 1.05
CA CYS A 169 -11.05 -15.52 -0.22
C CYS A 169 -12.52 -15.97 -0.18
N ASN A 170 -12.94 -16.62 0.90
CA ASN A 170 -14.31 -17.10 1.04
C ASN A 170 -15.32 -15.94 1.08
N CYS A 171 -15.02 -14.87 1.81
CA CYS A 171 -15.87 -13.66 1.84
C CYS A 171 -16.06 -13.05 0.46
N ILE A 172 -14.99 -13.01 -0.36
CA ILE A 172 -15.03 -12.50 -1.73
C ILE A 172 -15.87 -13.42 -2.63
N LEU A 173 -15.63 -14.74 -2.57
CA LEU A 173 -16.37 -15.73 -3.36
C LEU A 173 -17.87 -15.71 -3.08
N LEU A 174 -18.27 -15.57 -1.80
CA LEU A 174 -19.67 -15.45 -1.42
C LEU A 174 -20.32 -14.15 -1.93
N SER A 175 -19.51 -13.14 -2.25
CA SER A 175 -19.97 -11.82 -2.65
C SER A 175 -19.92 -11.60 -4.18
N PHE A 176 -19.30 -12.50 -4.95
CA PHE A 176 -19.06 -12.26 -6.38
C PHE A 176 -18.96 -13.55 -7.22
N ASP A 177 -19.92 -13.74 -8.13
CA ASP A 177 -20.05 -14.95 -8.96
C ASP A 177 -19.06 -15.05 -10.15
N LYS A 178 -18.29 -13.99 -10.46
CA LYS A 178 -17.65 -13.86 -11.78
C LYS A 178 -16.12 -13.87 -11.83
N GLN A 179 -15.41 -13.74 -10.71
CA GLN A 179 -13.94 -13.83 -10.68
C GLN A 179 -13.48 -14.58 -9.44
N GLN A 180 -12.73 -15.68 -9.64
CA GLN A 180 -12.10 -16.39 -8.54
C GLN A 180 -10.85 -15.62 -8.10
N PRO A 181 -10.74 -15.21 -6.83
CA PRO A 181 -9.51 -14.61 -6.32
C PRO A 181 -8.35 -15.61 -6.42
N TYR A 182 -7.20 -15.15 -6.89
CA TYR A 182 -5.98 -15.94 -6.89
C TYR A 182 -5.33 -15.88 -5.50
N TYR A 183 -5.28 -17.03 -4.86
CA TYR A 183 -4.62 -17.22 -3.58
C TYR A 183 -3.16 -17.65 -3.80
N SER A 184 -2.22 -16.89 -3.24
CA SER A 184 -0.79 -17.20 -3.27
C SER A 184 -0.25 -17.46 -1.86
N ILE A 185 0.45 -18.58 -1.70
CA ILE A 185 1.30 -18.85 -0.54
C ILE A 185 2.74 -18.86 -1.02
N GLU A 186 3.57 -18.01 -0.44
CA GLU A 186 5.00 -17.96 -0.68
C GLU A 186 5.75 -18.39 0.59
N LYS A 187 7.06 -18.64 0.45
CA LYS A 187 7.91 -19.06 1.57
C LYS A 187 7.88 -18.05 2.72
N ASP A 188 7.87 -16.76 2.39
CA ASP A 188 8.00 -15.65 3.35
C ASP A 188 6.71 -14.83 3.48
N GLY A 189 5.55 -15.40 3.12
CA GLY A 189 4.28 -14.71 3.21
C GLY A 189 3.09 -15.42 2.58
N CYS A 190 1.93 -14.81 2.73
CA CYS A 190 0.71 -15.27 2.08
C CYS A 190 -0.11 -14.07 1.66
N GLY A 191 -0.83 -14.20 0.54
CA GLY A 191 -1.62 -13.10 0.03
C GLY A 191 -2.68 -13.54 -0.95
N LEU A 192 -3.56 -12.58 -1.24
CA LEU A 192 -4.61 -12.67 -2.22
C LEU A 192 -4.33 -11.64 -3.30
N ILE A 193 -4.49 -12.04 -4.55
CA ILE A 193 -4.44 -11.18 -5.73
C ILE A 193 -5.71 -11.43 -6.54
N MET A 194 -6.35 -10.36 -6.99
CA MET A 194 -7.53 -10.37 -7.86
C MET A 194 -7.27 -9.55 -9.11
#